data_AF-A0A9D4IUA9-F1
#
_entry.id   AF-A0A9D4IUA9-F1
#
_cell.length_a   1.000
_cell.length_b   1.000
_cell.length_c   1.000
_cell.angle_alpha   90.00
_cell.angle_beta   90.00
_cell.angle_gamma   90.00
#
_symmetry.space_group_name_H-M   'P 1'
#
loop_
_entity.id
_entity.type
_entity.pdbx_description
1 polymer ?
#
loop_
_entity_poly.entity_id
_entity_poly.type
_entity_poly.pdbx_seq_one_letter_code
_entity_poly.pdbx_strand_id
1 'polypeptide(L)'
;MVYRFAEEYFREPGRGYGGSVATVFHALRETNYEDVYRPAAGQFEGQGSYGNGGAMRIAPAALFACAKKYDFSKIAVSYDKCLILF
;
A
#
# COMPACT_ATOMS: atom_id res chain seq x y z
N MET A 1 -3.71 5.49 6.66
CA MET A 1 -3.98 4.73 5.43
C MET A 1 -3.68 3.24 5.62
N VAL A 2 -2.44 2.87 5.97
CA VAL A 2 -2.00 1.46 6.11
C VAL A 2 -2.87 0.61 7.05
N TYR A 3 -3.21 1.15 8.23
CA TYR A 3 -4.10 0.47 9.19
C TYR A 3 -5.43 0.03 8.57
N ARG A 4 -6.06 0.88 7.75
CA ARG A 4 -7.32 0.54 7.07
C ARG A 4 -7.11 -0.58 6.05
N PHE A 5 -6.02 -0.57 5.27
CA PHE A 5 -5.76 -1.67 4.33
C PHE A 5 -5.59 -3.01 5.03
N ALA A 6 -4.84 -3.04 6.14
CA ALA A 6 -4.65 -4.24 6.92
C ALA A 6 -5.96 -4.71 7.58
N GLU A 7 -6.73 -3.79 8.18
CA GLU A 7 -8.04 -4.08 8.78
C GLU A 7 -9.00 -4.69 7.76
N GLU A 8 -9.10 -4.09 6.57
CA GLU A 8 -9.96 -4.59 5.48
C GLU A 8 -9.53 -5.99 5.01
N TYR A 9 -8.23 -6.24 4.89
CA TYR A 9 -7.70 -7.58 4.57
C TYR A 9 -8.07 -8.61 5.64
N PHE A 10 -7.87 -8.29 6.92
CA PHE A 10 -8.18 -9.22 8.00
C PHE A 10 -9.68 -9.43 8.21
N ARG A 11 -10.52 -8.46 7.82
CA ARG A 11 -11.97 -8.61 7.83
C ARG A 11 -12.45 -9.59 6.75
N GLU A 12 -11.90 -9.51 5.54
CA GLU A 12 -12.32 -10.31 4.39
C GLU A 12 -11.12 -10.80 3.55
N PRO A 13 -10.31 -11.78 4.02
CA PRO A 13 -9.08 -12.18 3.34
C PRO A 13 -9.31 -12.89 2.00
N GLY A 14 -10.51 -13.45 1.78
CA GLY A 14 -10.89 -14.21 0.58
C GLY A 14 -11.25 -13.37 -0.66
N ARG A 15 -10.92 -12.08 -0.69
CA ARG A 15 -11.28 -11.15 -1.80
C ARG A 15 -10.40 -11.27 -3.05
N GLY A 16 -9.49 -12.23 -3.11
CA GLY A 16 -8.55 -12.38 -4.22
C GLY A 16 -7.35 -11.43 -4.15
N TYR A 17 -6.88 -11.12 -2.94
CA TYR A 17 -5.61 -10.44 -2.75
C TYR A 17 -4.46 -11.25 -3.36
N GLY A 18 -3.45 -10.57 -3.92
CA GLY A 18 -2.23 -11.24 -4.37
C GLY A 18 -1.49 -11.92 -3.22
N GLY A 19 -0.81 -13.03 -3.49
CA GLY A 19 -0.11 -13.79 -2.44
C GLY A 19 0.96 -12.96 -1.70
N SER A 20 1.68 -12.08 -2.42
CA SER A 20 2.72 -11.22 -1.83
C SER A 20 2.15 -10.20 -0.85
N VAL A 21 1.04 -9.54 -1.18
CA VAL A 21 0.43 -8.50 -0.32
C VAL A 21 -0.09 -9.07 1.01
N ALA A 22 -0.57 -10.30 1.01
CA ALA A 22 -0.96 -10.98 2.24
C ALA A 22 0.19 -11.01 3.25
N THR A 23 1.40 -11.39 2.81
CA THR A 23 2.59 -11.45 3.68
C THR A 23 2.93 -10.11 4.32
N VAL A 24 2.67 -9.00 3.62
CA VAL A 24 2.90 -7.68 4.18
C VAL A 24 1.86 -7.31 5.23
N PHE A 25 0.58 -7.60 5.02
CA PHE A 25 -0.42 -7.34 6.05
C PHE A 25 -0.16 -8.12 7.33
N HIS A 26 0.34 -9.36 7.22
CA HIS A 26 0.80 -10.13 8.37
C HIS A 26 2.01 -9.45 9.06
N ALA A 27 3.06 -9.11 8.31
CA ALA A 27 4.25 -8.46 8.87
C ALA A 27 3.95 -7.09 9.51
N LEU A 28 3.03 -6.30 8.95
CA LEU A 28 2.56 -5.04 9.53
C LEU A 28 1.90 -5.27 10.90
N ARG A 29 1.12 -6.33 11.03
CA ARG A 29 0.46 -6.68 12.29
C ARG A 29 1.45 -7.20 13.33
N GLU A 30 2.38 -8.06 12.91
CA GLU A 30 3.42 -8.65 13.77
C GLU A 30 4.37 -7.58 14.35
N THR A 31 4.72 -6.58 13.55
CA THR A 31 5.56 -5.45 13.96
C THR A 31 4.77 -4.32 14.63
N ASN A 32 3.48 -4.52 14.92
CA ASN A 32 2.59 -3.50 15.46
C ASN A 32 2.69 -2.15 14.73
N TYR A 33 2.86 -2.21 13.40
CA TYR A 33 2.96 -1.04 12.52
C TYR A 33 4.11 -0.07 12.85
N GLU A 34 5.18 -0.53 13.51
CA GLU A 34 6.33 0.29 13.89
C GLU A 34 6.99 0.97 12.67
N ASP A 35 7.20 0.20 11.60
CA ASP A 35 7.61 0.72 10.30
C ASP A 35 6.65 0.22 9.22
N VAL A 36 5.76 1.11 8.76
CA VAL A 36 4.72 0.77 7.78
C VAL A 36 5.21 0.59 6.35
N TYR A 37 6.49 0.89 6.07
CA TYR A 37 7.09 0.82 4.73
C TYR A 37 7.98 -0.40 4.58
N ARG A 38 8.70 -0.77 5.64
CA ARG A 38 9.67 -1.86 5.63
C ARG A 38 9.10 -3.20 5.16
N PRO A 39 7.89 -3.65 5.57
CA PRO A 39 7.31 -4.89 5.06
C PRO A 39 7.13 -4.92 3.53
N ALA A 40 6.77 -3.79 2.92
CA ALA A 40 6.60 -3.68 1.48
C ALA A 40 7.95 -3.62 0.75
N ALA A 41 8.90 -2.85 1.29
CA ALA A 41 10.24 -2.73 0.75
C ALA A 41 11.00 -4.07 0.79
N GLY A 42 10.76 -4.91 1.80
CA GLY A 42 11.38 -6.24 1.93
C GLY A 42 10.83 -7.32 0.98
N GLN A 43 9.77 -7.05 0.22
CA GLN A 43 9.24 -8.00 -0.76
C GLN A 43 10.25 -8.23 -1.89
N PHE A 44 10.23 -9.43 -2.49
CA PHE A 44 11.06 -9.78 -3.67
C PHE A 44 12.55 -9.49 -3.44
N GLU A 45 13.12 -10.04 -2.37
CA GLU A 45 14.55 -9.86 -2.02
C GLU A 45 14.96 -8.39 -1.83
N GLY A 46 14.04 -7.55 -1.36
CA GLY A 46 14.28 -6.12 -1.15
C GLY A 46 14.04 -5.25 -2.38
N GLN A 47 13.61 -5.81 -3.51
CA GLN A 47 13.28 -5.05 -4.72
C GLN A 47 11.92 -4.36 -4.65
N GLY A 48 11.03 -4.83 -3.78
CA GLY A 48 9.64 -4.40 -3.74
C GLY A 48 8.80 -5.03 -4.86
N SER A 49 7.49 -4.78 -4.83
CA SER A 49 6.56 -5.35 -5.81
C SER A 49 6.34 -4.44 -7.01
N TYR A 50 6.42 -5.00 -8.22
CA TYR A 50 5.99 -4.36 -9.46
C TYR A 50 4.54 -4.71 -9.85
N GLY A 51 3.75 -5.18 -8.89
CA GLY A 51 2.32 -5.49 -9.10
C GLY A 51 1.50 -4.25 -9.45
N ASN A 52 0.28 -4.48 -9.97
CA ASN A 52 -0.63 -3.41 -10.36
C ASN A 52 -1.59 -2.98 -9.24
N GLY A 53 -1.49 -3.56 -8.03
CA GLY A 53 -2.47 -3.29 -6.99
C GLY A 53 -2.38 -1.85 -6.50
N GLY A 54 -1.20 -1.25 -6.48
CA GLY A 54 -1.01 0.17 -6.20
C GLY A 54 -1.86 1.03 -7.13
N ALA A 55 -1.77 0.74 -8.42
CA ALA A 55 -2.51 1.41 -9.48
C ALA A 55 -4.03 1.12 -9.40
N MET A 56 -4.45 -0.10 -9.08
CA MET A 56 -5.87 -0.48 -9.07
C MET A 56 -6.72 0.30 -8.05
N ARG A 57 -6.09 1.01 -7.10
CA ARG A 57 -6.75 1.77 -6.04
C ARG A 57 -6.36 3.25 -5.96
N ILE A 58 -5.62 3.78 -6.94
CA ILE A 58 -5.09 5.16 -6.90
C ILE A 58 -6.13 6.23 -7.27
N ALA A 59 -7.22 5.85 -7.94
CA ALA A 59 -8.21 6.79 -8.48
C ALA A 59 -8.76 7.82 -7.46
N PRO A 60 -9.10 7.46 -6.20
CA PRO A 60 -9.57 8.43 -5.21
C PRO A 60 -8.55 9.54 -4.91
N ALA A 61 -7.24 9.21 -4.93
CA ALA A 61 -6.19 10.21 -4.71
C ALA A 61 -6.12 11.22 -5.88
N ALA A 62 -6.30 10.75 -7.11
CA ALA A 62 -6.33 11.61 -8.29
C ALA A 62 -7.54 12.56 -8.27
N LEU A 63 -8.73 12.05 -7.91
CA LEU A 63 -9.94 12.86 -7.76
C LEU A 63 -9.76 13.94 -6.68
N PHE A 64 -9.18 13.57 -5.54
CA PHE A 64 -8.88 14.52 -4.47
C PHE A 64 -7.89 15.60 -4.92
N ALA A 65 -6.80 15.20 -5.59
CA ALA A 65 -5.80 16.13 -6.10
C ALA A 65 -6.41 17.13 -7.08
N CYS A 66 -7.24 16.63 -8.02
CA CYS A 66 -7.96 17.44 -8.98
C CYS A 66 -8.89 18.46 -8.29
N ALA A 67 -9.72 17.99 -7.36
CA ALA A 67 -10.69 18.83 -6.66
C ALA A 67 -10.05 19.91 -5.78
N LYS A 68 -8.89 19.61 -5.17
CA LYS A 68 -8.17 20.53 -4.27
C LYS A 68 -7.03 21.29 -4.94
N LYS A 69 -6.83 21.09 -6.25
CA LYS A 69 -5.70 21.63 -7.01
C LYS A 69 -4.34 21.34 -6.36
N TYR A 70 -4.19 20.13 -5.82
CA TYR A 70 -2.91 19.63 -5.34
C TYR A 70 -2.12 18.98 -6.47
N ASP A 71 -0.81 18.97 -6.30
CA ASP A 71 0.08 18.17 -7.13
C ASP A 71 -0.15 16.68 -6.84
N PHE A 72 -0.76 15.98 -7.80
CA PHE A 72 -1.05 14.56 -7.70
C PHE A 72 0.21 13.72 -7.48
N SER A 73 1.34 14.10 -8.07
CA SER A 73 2.58 13.33 -7.94
C SER A 73 3.05 13.22 -6.49
N LYS A 74 2.84 14.27 -5.69
CA LYS A 74 3.18 14.30 -4.25
C LYS A 74 2.25 13.46 -3.38
N ILE A 75 1.04 13.17 -3.86
CA ILE A 75 0.05 12.34 -3.16
C ILE A 75 0.21 10.88 -3.58
N ALA A 76 0.45 10.64 -4.87
CA ALA A 76 0.58 9.33 -5.45
C ALA A 76 1.94 8.70 -5.20
N VAL A 77 3.01 9.48 -5.28
CA VAL A 77 4.39 9.01 -5.17
C VAL A 77 5.03 9.70 -3.98
N SER A 78 5.28 8.95 -2.90
CA SER A 78 6.25 9.40 -1.91
C SER A 78 7.61 8.89 -2.39
N TYR A 79 8.39 9.80 -2.96
CA TYR A 79 9.71 9.51 -3.55
C TYR A 79 10.68 8.82 -2.59
N ASP A 80 10.48 8.99 -1.28
CA ASP A 80 11.34 8.42 -0.24
C ASP A 80 10.74 7.19 0.47
N LYS A 81 9.44 6.94 0.31
CA LYS A 81 8.75 5.91 1.09
C LYS A 81 7.68 5.24 0.25
N CYS A 82 7.87 3.96 -0.04
CA CYS A 82 6.97 3.15 -0.86
C CYS A 82 5.59 2.98 -0.17
N LEU A 83 4.74 4.01 -0.24
CA LEU A 83 3.35 3.98 0.21
C LEU A 83 2.37 3.72 -0.94
N ILE A 84 2.88 3.38 -2.11
CA ILE A 84 2.07 2.67 -3.09
C ILE A 84 2.19 1.20 -2.73
N LEU A 85 1.54 0.84 -1.62
CA LEU A 85 1.34 -0.56 -1.22
C LEU A 85 0.88 -1.32 -2.50
N PHE A 86 1.42 -2.52 -2.71
CA PHE A 86 1.11 -3.63 -3.65
C PHE A 86 0.11 -3.39 -4.75
#